data_AF-A0A2T5IS45-F1
#
_entry.id   AF-A0A2T5IS45-F1
#
_cell.length_a   1.000
_cell.length_b   1.000
_cell.length_c   1.000
_cell.angle_alpha   90.00
_cell.angle_beta   90.00
_cell.angle_gamma   90.00
#
_symmetry.space_group_name_H-M   'P 1'
#
loop_
_entity.id
_entity.type
_entity.pdbx_description
1 polymer ?
#
loop_
_entity_poly.entity_id
_entity_poly.type
_entity_poly.pdbx_seq_one_letter_code
_entity_poly.pdbx_strand_id
1 'polypeptide(L)'
;MPRHFTHSQFEHFEFEAVPLNRDIFLMDERWLPEWEGAYLKFFDGGEYQNVGYISYAAVRSATTNALEISWYPNIFDRFHEVTVVLPRDAFVVCIDVYDYDEKPHIFVKSEWLQALHLRPYSAFALIDAIGVKQALTQGRLSGTKLIALRDRIDQIADATPGVAFVSFADSLLLKANWFVGQYDSEVSYSYEPETLIRLFPQVASAYREVLGMSVYATIAQGVNEYADYSLLHRSTSGAHISLNSLGLPFAQLLSIDEAARGAIRSGSHRPYELYADELFFYSLRFKYSFDKHAQPSASYSVPMSSLPGKYYCTSADTILSNLDFNPIPARKKRK
;
A
#
# COMPACT_ATOMS: atom_id res chain seq x y z
N MET A 1 33.17 -2.90 -18.59
CA MET A 1 31.81 -2.94 -19.17
C MET A 1 31.82 -2.13 -20.45
N PRO A 2 31.07 -2.52 -21.51
CA PRO A 2 30.83 -1.65 -22.65
C PRO A 2 30.30 -0.31 -22.12
N ARG A 3 30.80 0.81 -22.65
CA ARG A 3 30.23 2.12 -22.32
C ARG A 3 28.88 2.22 -23.03
N HIS A 4 27.82 1.80 -22.34
CA HIS A 4 26.46 2.07 -22.76
C HIS A 4 26.18 3.59 -22.71
N PHE A 5 25.30 4.05 -23.58
CA PHE A 5 24.77 5.40 -23.66
C PHE A 5 25.82 6.48 -23.95
N THR A 6 26.67 6.25 -24.94
CA THR A 6 27.71 7.24 -25.34
C THR A 6 27.23 8.28 -26.35
N HIS A 7 26.04 8.10 -26.92
CA HIS A 7 25.45 9.05 -27.87
C HIS A 7 25.04 10.35 -27.17
N SER A 8 25.21 11.50 -27.83
CA SER A 8 24.98 12.83 -27.23
C SER A 8 23.53 13.13 -26.88
N GLN A 9 22.58 12.32 -27.36
CA GLN A 9 21.16 12.45 -27.02
C GLN A 9 20.78 11.71 -25.73
N PHE A 10 21.68 10.92 -25.16
CA PHE A 10 21.49 10.33 -23.83
C PHE A 10 22.07 11.25 -22.76
N GLU A 11 21.22 11.66 -21.83
CA GLU A 11 21.63 12.37 -20.62
C GLU A 11 21.75 11.38 -19.46
N HIS A 12 22.89 11.42 -18.77
CA HIS A 12 23.16 10.55 -17.62
C HIS A 12 22.91 11.30 -16.32
N PHE A 13 22.20 10.67 -15.41
CA PHE A 13 22.06 11.16 -14.04
C PHE A 13 22.87 10.30 -13.09
N GLU A 14 23.69 10.97 -12.28
CA GLU A 14 24.26 10.37 -11.08
C GLU A 14 23.15 9.98 -10.10
N PHE A 15 23.42 9.01 -9.23
CA PHE A 15 22.44 8.47 -8.29
C PHE A 15 21.75 9.56 -7.44
N GLU A 16 22.51 10.52 -6.90
CA GLU A 16 21.97 11.63 -6.10
C GLU A 16 21.27 12.71 -6.92
N ALA A 17 21.52 12.73 -8.23
CA ALA A 17 21.04 13.76 -9.15
C ALA A 17 19.88 13.27 -10.02
N VAL A 18 19.35 12.07 -9.76
CA VAL A 18 18.18 11.54 -10.46
C VAL A 18 17.01 12.54 -10.39
N PRO A 19 16.21 12.68 -11.46
CA PRO A 19 15.11 13.62 -11.47
C PRO A 19 14.07 13.31 -10.38
N LEU A 20 13.75 14.31 -9.56
CA LEU A 20 12.80 14.21 -8.45
C LEU A 20 11.41 14.71 -8.85
N ASN A 21 10.37 14.19 -8.19
CA ASN A 21 8.98 14.66 -8.26
C ASN A 21 8.38 14.75 -9.67
N ARG A 22 8.83 13.88 -10.57
CA ARG A 22 8.25 13.66 -11.89
C ARG A 22 8.19 12.17 -12.19
N ASP A 23 7.35 11.82 -13.15
CA ASP A 23 7.23 10.44 -13.60
C ASP A 23 8.56 9.94 -14.20
N ILE A 24 8.93 8.73 -13.81
CA ILE A 24 10.06 7.96 -14.32
C ILE A 24 9.61 6.53 -14.62
N PHE A 25 10.46 5.78 -15.31
CA PHE A 25 10.29 4.35 -15.52
C PHE A 25 11.41 3.56 -14.85
N LEU A 26 11.05 2.55 -14.06
CA LEU A 26 11.99 1.54 -13.60
C LEU A 26 12.04 0.42 -14.64
N MET A 27 13.25 -0.03 -14.97
CA MET A 27 13.46 -1.08 -15.97
C MET A 27 14.54 -2.05 -15.52
N ASP A 28 14.37 -3.33 -15.86
CA ASP A 28 15.36 -4.37 -15.59
C ASP A 28 16.63 -4.13 -16.42
N GLU A 29 17.80 -4.19 -15.79
CA GLU A 29 19.12 -4.07 -16.44
C GLU A 29 19.32 -5.04 -17.62
N ARG A 30 18.61 -6.18 -17.63
CA ARG A 30 18.69 -7.15 -18.72
C ARG A 30 18.32 -6.58 -20.08
N TRP A 31 17.53 -5.50 -20.11
CA TRP A 31 17.07 -4.83 -21.33
C TRP A 31 17.97 -3.68 -21.78
N LEU A 32 19.04 -3.36 -21.04
CA LEU A 32 19.95 -2.26 -21.35
C LEU A 32 20.46 -2.30 -22.80
N PRO A 33 21.00 -3.43 -23.32
CA PRO A 33 21.55 -3.45 -24.67
C PRO A 33 20.50 -3.27 -25.76
N GLU A 34 19.34 -3.92 -25.62
CA GLU A 34 18.25 -3.82 -26.59
C GLU A 34 17.62 -2.43 -26.59
N TRP A 35 17.45 -1.83 -25.42
CA TRP A 35 16.86 -0.50 -25.27
C TRP A 35 17.78 0.57 -25.87
N GLU A 36 19.08 0.53 -25.56
CA GLU A 36 20.06 1.45 -26.18
C GLU A 36 20.07 1.27 -27.70
N GLY A 37 20.11 0.02 -28.18
CA GLY A 37 20.12 -0.28 -29.61
C GLY A 37 18.85 0.18 -30.34
N ALA A 38 17.70 0.19 -29.67
CA ALA A 38 16.45 0.71 -30.23
C ALA A 38 16.51 2.23 -30.43
N TYR A 39 17.01 2.98 -29.44
CA TYR A 39 17.16 4.44 -29.55
C TYR A 39 18.24 4.84 -30.56
N LEU A 40 19.39 4.15 -30.59
CA LEU A 40 20.42 4.44 -31.60
C LEU A 40 19.88 4.30 -33.03
N LYS A 41 19.13 3.23 -33.32
CA LYS A 41 18.47 3.06 -34.62
C LYS A 41 17.44 4.16 -34.90
N PHE A 42 16.72 4.59 -33.88
CA PHE A 42 15.73 5.66 -33.99
C PHE A 42 16.40 7.02 -34.25
N PHE A 43 17.52 7.32 -33.60
CA PHE A 43 18.32 8.52 -33.84
C PHE A 43 18.89 8.55 -35.27
N ASP A 44 19.22 7.38 -35.84
CA ASP A 44 19.62 7.22 -37.24
C ASP A 44 18.44 7.33 -38.25
N GLY A 45 17.24 7.68 -37.79
CA GLY A 45 16.04 7.87 -38.62
C GLY A 45 15.19 6.61 -38.81
N GLY A 46 15.45 5.55 -38.04
CA GLY A 46 14.62 4.35 -38.00
C GLY A 46 13.29 4.54 -37.26
N GLU A 47 12.46 3.48 -37.22
CA GLU A 47 11.23 3.47 -36.42
C GLU A 47 11.52 3.18 -34.94
N TYR A 48 10.76 3.82 -34.05
CA TYR A 48 10.82 3.56 -32.62
C TYR A 48 10.34 2.14 -32.29
N GLN A 49 11.04 1.45 -31.39
CA GLN A 49 10.71 0.10 -30.94
C GLN A 49 10.57 0.07 -29.43
N ASN A 50 9.43 -0.41 -28.95
CA ASN A 50 9.23 -0.65 -27.52
C ASN A 50 10.04 -1.87 -27.08
N VAL A 51 10.91 -1.66 -26.09
CA VAL A 51 11.75 -2.72 -25.50
C VAL A 51 11.35 -2.94 -24.05
N GLY A 52 11.24 -4.21 -23.66
CA GLY A 52 11.08 -4.64 -22.27
C GLY A 52 9.79 -4.19 -21.58
N TYR A 53 9.84 -4.23 -20.25
CA TYR A 53 8.74 -3.86 -19.36
C TYR A 53 9.19 -2.77 -18.42
N ILE A 54 8.28 -1.82 -18.18
CA ILE A 54 8.49 -0.69 -17.29
C ILE A 54 7.61 -0.81 -16.06
N SER A 55 8.10 -0.26 -14.94
CA SER A 55 7.27 0.05 -13.79
C SER A 55 7.18 1.56 -13.63
N TYR A 56 5.95 2.06 -13.51
CA TYR A 56 5.68 3.48 -13.29
C TYR A 56 6.14 3.88 -11.89
N ALA A 57 6.92 4.95 -11.79
CA ALA A 57 7.43 5.43 -10.52
C ALA A 57 7.69 6.94 -10.52
N ALA A 58 7.96 7.50 -9.35
CA ALA A 58 8.51 8.84 -9.16
C ALA A 58 9.52 8.82 -8.01
N VAL A 59 10.70 9.42 -8.19
CA VAL A 59 11.66 9.57 -7.09
C VAL A 59 11.22 10.75 -6.21
N ARG A 60 11.05 10.49 -4.91
CA ARG A 60 10.62 11.51 -3.94
C ARG A 60 11.80 12.14 -3.22
N SER A 61 12.78 11.32 -2.86
CA SER A 61 14.01 11.78 -2.21
C SER A 61 15.20 10.93 -2.65
N ALA A 62 16.37 11.55 -2.67
CA ALA A 62 17.65 10.91 -2.97
C ALA A 62 18.63 11.16 -1.83
N THR A 63 19.27 10.10 -1.35
CA THR A 63 20.36 10.17 -0.37
C THR A 63 21.62 9.58 -0.98
N THR A 64 22.73 9.58 -0.25
CA THR A 64 23.95 8.92 -0.71
C THR A 64 23.79 7.40 -0.82
N ASN A 65 22.82 6.79 -0.12
CA ASN A 65 22.73 5.33 -0.01
C ASN A 65 21.47 4.73 -0.66
N ALA A 66 20.42 5.53 -0.85
CA ALA A 66 19.11 5.06 -1.25
C ALA A 66 18.28 6.16 -1.91
N LEU A 67 17.39 5.74 -2.82
CA LEU A 67 16.28 6.54 -3.34
C LEU A 67 14.98 6.09 -2.68
N GLU A 68 14.18 7.06 -2.23
CA GLU A 68 12.79 6.83 -1.86
C GLU A 68 11.91 7.03 -3.09
N ILE A 69 11.16 5.99 -3.45
CA ILE A 69 10.42 5.92 -4.70
C ILE A 69 8.95 5.70 -4.39
N SER A 70 8.09 6.52 -4.99
CA SER A 70 6.68 6.22 -5.14
C SER A 70 6.51 5.30 -6.33
N TRP A 71 6.17 4.04 -6.09
CA TRP A 71 5.88 3.06 -7.13
C TRP A 71 4.38 2.95 -7.35
N TYR A 72 3.97 2.87 -8.62
CA TYR A 72 2.56 2.83 -9.00
C TYR A 72 2.19 1.49 -9.64
N PRO A 73 1.94 0.43 -8.83
CA PRO A 73 1.62 -0.90 -9.35
C PRO A 73 0.31 -0.96 -10.15
N ASN A 74 -0.61 -0.01 -9.94
CA ASN A 74 -1.82 0.11 -10.73
C ASN A 74 -2.27 1.57 -10.79
N ILE A 75 -2.38 2.09 -12.02
CA ILE A 75 -2.93 3.42 -12.35
C ILE A 75 -4.11 3.32 -13.33
N PHE A 76 -4.50 2.11 -13.71
CA PHE A 76 -5.46 1.86 -14.80
C PHE A 76 -6.90 1.83 -14.29
N ASP A 77 -7.14 1.16 -13.16
CA ASP A 77 -8.48 1.04 -12.56
C ASP A 77 -8.62 1.68 -11.18
N ARG A 78 -7.50 2.05 -10.58
CA ARG A 78 -7.38 2.80 -9.32
C ARG A 78 -6.03 3.50 -9.33
N PHE A 79 -5.84 4.48 -8.46
CA PHE A 79 -4.53 5.10 -8.24
C PHE A 79 -3.87 4.44 -7.02
N HIS A 80 -3.12 3.37 -7.24
CA HIS A 80 -2.41 2.65 -6.19
C HIS A 80 -0.94 3.08 -6.18
N GLU A 81 -0.53 3.72 -5.10
CA GLU A 81 0.84 4.16 -4.83
C GLU A 81 1.39 3.42 -3.60
N VAL A 82 2.66 3.01 -3.69
CA VAL A 82 3.41 2.37 -2.60
C VAL A 82 4.80 2.99 -2.51
N THR A 83 5.19 3.39 -1.30
CA THR A 83 6.55 3.86 -1.04
C THR A 83 7.50 2.67 -0.95
N VAL A 84 8.57 2.70 -1.75
CA VAL A 84 9.61 1.67 -1.79
C VAL A 84 10.99 2.31 -1.78
N VAL A 85 12.00 1.57 -1.31
CA VAL A 85 13.37 2.04 -1.26
C VAL A 85 14.21 1.30 -2.31
N LEU A 86 14.86 2.05 -3.19
CA LEU A 86 15.88 1.54 -4.10
C LEU A 86 17.26 1.81 -3.49
N PRO A 87 17.97 0.80 -2.97
CA PRO A 87 19.31 0.99 -2.45
C PRO A 87 20.30 1.23 -3.61
N ARG A 88 21.39 1.96 -3.34
CA ARG A 88 22.40 2.31 -4.34
C ARG A 88 22.98 1.10 -5.06
N ASP A 89 23.16 0.00 -4.35
CA ASP A 89 23.72 -1.23 -4.92
C ASP A 89 22.79 -1.91 -5.92
N ALA A 90 21.49 -1.61 -5.90
CA ALA A 90 20.52 -2.08 -6.88
C ALA A 90 20.32 -1.11 -8.07
N PHE A 91 20.83 0.11 -7.98
CA PHE A 91 20.83 1.07 -9.08
C PHE A 91 21.93 0.76 -10.10
N VAL A 92 21.59 0.80 -11.38
CA VAL A 92 22.56 0.58 -12.47
C VAL A 92 22.88 1.90 -13.17
N VAL A 93 21.87 2.58 -13.72
CA VAL A 93 22.02 3.88 -14.36
C VAL A 93 20.66 4.58 -14.51
N CYS A 94 20.66 5.90 -14.56
CA CYS A 94 19.50 6.69 -14.93
C CYS A 94 19.78 7.48 -16.21
N ILE A 95 18.95 7.26 -17.23
CA ILE A 95 19.09 7.86 -18.56
C ILE A 95 17.82 8.63 -18.91
N ASP A 96 17.96 9.85 -19.39
CA ASP A 96 16.90 10.57 -20.10
C ASP A 96 17.30 10.73 -21.58
N VAL A 97 16.30 10.84 -22.45
CA VAL A 97 16.48 10.98 -23.89
C VAL A 97 16.00 12.36 -24.31
N TYR A 98 16.95 13.26 -24.51
CA TYR A 98 16.67 14.67 -24.76
C TYR A 98 15.90 14.87 -26.09
N ASP A 99 14.91 15.76 -26.09
CA ASP A 99 14.03 16.12 -27.23
C ASP A 99 12.95 15.12 -27.66
N TYR A 100 12.74 13.99 -26.95
CA TYR A 100 11.79 12.94 -27.40
C TYR A 100 10.59 12.69 -26.48
N ASP A 101 10.29 13.59 -25.53
CA ASP A 101 9.21 13.45 -24.52
C ASP A 101 9.23 12.09 -23.79
N GLU A 102 10.40 11.48 -23.73
CA GLU A 102 10.63 10.24 -23.01
C GLU A 102 10.74 10.54 -21.50
N LYS A 103 10.34 9.58 -20.67
CA LYS A 103 10.54 9.71 -19.24
C LYS A 103 11.91 9.16 -18.86
N PRO A 104 12.59 9.74 -17.86
CA PRO A 104 13.85 9.18 -17.37
C PRO A 104 13.67 7.71 -17.00
N HIS A 105 14.56 6.86 -17.52
CA HIS A 105 14.61 5.44 -17.23
C HIS A 105 15.68 5.18 -16.17
N ILE A 106 15.29 4.60 -15.05
CA ILE A 106 16.21 4.05 -14.07
C ILE A 106 16.30 2.55 -14.32
N PHE A 107 17.46 2.11 -14.80
CA PHE A 107 17.80 0.70 -14.87
C PHE A 107 18.24 0.21 -13.50
N VAL A 108 17.69 -0.92 -13.09
CA VAL A 108 17.92 -1.54 -11.79
C VAL A 108 18.29 -3.01 -11.96
N LYS A 109 18.98 -3.56 -10.96
CA LYS A 109 19.33 -4.98 -10.93
C LYS A 109 18.09 -5.86 -11.01
N SER A 110 18.16 -6.94 -11.80
CA SER A 110 17.03 -7.84 -12.03
C SER A 110 16.45 -8.41 -10.73
N GLU A 111 17.32 -8.78 -9.78
CA GLU A 111 16.92 -9.34 -8.48
C GLU A 111 16.02 -8.38 -7.69
N TRP A 112 16.40 -7.09 -7.62
CA TRP A 112 15.64 -6.10 -6.88
C TRP A 112 14.26 -5.85 -7.52
N LEU A 113 14.21 -5.74 -8.85
CA LEU A 113 12.94 -5.50 -9.55
C LEU A 113 12.00 -6.71 -9.49
N GLN A 114 12.54 -7.93 -9.57
CA GLN A 114 11.76 -9.15 -9.36
C GLN A 114 11.20 -9.21 -7.93
N ALA A 115 12.04 -8.92 -6.92
CA ALA A 115 11.58 -8.86 -5.54
C ALA A 115 10.50 -7.79 -5.33
N LEU A 116 10.57 -6.64 -5.99
CA LEU A 116 9.51 -5.61 -5.98
C LEU A 116 8.16 -6.17 -6.43
N HIS A 117 8.11 -6.95 -7.51
CA HIS A 117 6.84 -7.43 -8.07
C HIS A 117 6.32 -8.72 -7.42
N LEU A 118 7.21 -9.56 -6.90
CA LEU A 118 6.87 -10.90 -6.39
C LEU A 118 6.72 -10.96 -4.87
N ARG A 119 7.23 -9.98 -4.11
CA ARG A 119 7.05 -9.97 -2.65
C ARG A 119 5.57 -9.83 -2.26
N PRO A 120 5.15 -10.40 -1.12
CA PRO A 120 3.85 -10.08 -0.54
C PRO A 120 3.83 -8.64 -0.03
N TYR A 121 2.68 -8.01 -0.15
CA TYR A 121 2.37 -6.75 0.51
C TYR A 121 1.19 -6.96 1.45
N SER A 122 0.94 -5.99 2.35
CA SER A 122 -0.14 -6.13 3.31
C SER A 122 -0.94 -4.84 3.48
N ALA A 123 -2.23 -5.01 3.75
CA ALA A 123 -3.11 -3.98 4.26
C ALA A 123 -3.62 -4.38 5.64
N PHE A 124 -3.73 -3.41 6.54
CA PHE A 124 -4.14 -3.62 7.91
C PHE A 124 -5.25 -2.69 8.32
N ALA A 125 -6.16 -3.19 9.16
CA ALA A 125 -7.09 -2.36 9.92
C ALA A 125 -6.99 -2.72 11.41
N LEU A 126 -6.72 -1.74 12.25
CA LEU A 126 -6.81 -1.88 13.70
C LEU A 126 -8.14 -1.28 14.16
N ILE A 127 -9.02 -2.12 14.67
CA ILE A 127 -10.34 -1.75 15.17
C ILE A 127 -10.26 -1.70 16.69
N ASP A 128 -10.67 -0.59 17.30
CA ASP A 128 -10.62 -0.42 18.76
C ASP A 128 -11.98 -0.05 19.35
N ALA A 129 -12.28 -0.61 20.52
CA ALA A 129 -13.56 -0.42 21.20
C ALA A 129 -13.56 0.82 22.11
N ILE A 130 -14.61 1.62 22.01
CA ILE A 130 -14.73 2.87 22.75
C ILE A 130 -15.34 2.61 24.13
N GLY A 131 -14.68 3.10 25.18
CA GLY A 131 -15.23 3.10 26.54
C GLY A 131 -15.02 1.80 27.33
N VAL A 132 -14.11 0.93 26.90
CA VAL A 132 -13.82 -0.37 27.54
C VAL A 132 -13.47 -0.22 29.00
N LYS A 133 -12.57 0.70 29.34
CA LYS A 133 -12.16 0.98 30.73
C LYS A 133 -13.36 1.28 31.62
N GLN A 134 -14.29 2.10 31.13
CA GLN A 134 -15.51 2.42 31.87
C GLN A 134 -16.41 1.19 32.01
N ALA A 135 -16.61 0.42 30.94
CA ALA A 135 -17.41 -0.79 30.94
C ALA A 135 -16.88 -1.87 31.91
N LEU A 136 -15.56 -2.02 31.98
CA LEU A 136 -14.88 -2.90 32.95
C LEU A 136 -15.13 -2.45 34.39
N THR A 137 -14.92 -1.17 34.69
CA THR A 137 -15.14 -0.63 36.05
C THR A 137 -16.60 -0.72 36.52
N GLN A 138 -17.55 -0.75 35.58
CA GLN A 138 -18.98 -0.85 35.86
C GLN A 138 -19.50 -2.29 35.82
N GLY A 139 -18.63 -3.29 35.61
CA GLY A 139 -19.03 -4.71 35.56
C GLY A 139 -19.96 -5.06 34.39
N ARG A 140 -19.98 -4.27 33.31
CA ARG A 140 -20.89 -4.46 32.16
C ARG A 140 -20.43 -5.54 31.17
N LEU A 141 -19.16 -5.94 31.26
CA LEU A 141 -18.53 -6.96 30.44
C LEU A 141 -18.50 -8.29 31.19
N SER A 142 -19.47 -9.16 30.92
CA SER A 142 -19.50 -10.52 31.47
C SER A 142 -18.70 -11.48 30.59
N GLY A 143 -18.16 -12.56 31.18
CA GLY A 143 -17.47 -13.60 30.42
C GLY A 143 -18.32 -14.21 29.30
N THR A 144 -19.63 -14.33 29.52
CA THR A 144 -20.59 -14.80 28.51
C THR A 144 -20.68 -13.88 27.30
N LYS A 145 -20.67 -12.55 27.52
CA LYS A 145 -20.67 -11.57 26.43
C LYS A 145 -19.36 -11.59 25.64
N LEU A 146 -18.23 -11.77 26.32
CA LEU A 146 -16.92 -11.85 25.65
C LEU A 146 -16.81 -13.12 24.78
N ILE A 147 -17.32 -14.25 25.26
CA ILE A 147 -17.43 -15.49 24.47
C ILE A 147 -18.35 -15.28 23.26
N ALA A 148 -19.53 -14.67 23.46
CA ALA A 148 -20.46 -14.40 22.37
C ALA A 148 -19.86 -13.44 21.30
N LEU A 149 -19.08 -12.45 21.72
CA LEU A 149 -18.37 -11.57 20.79
C LEU A 149 -17.33 -12.36 19.99
N ARG A 150 -16.51 -13.17 20.65
CA ARG A 150 -15.53 -14.03 19.98
C ARG A 150 -16.21 -14.90 18.92
N ASP A 151 -17.27 -15.62 19.29
CA ASP A 151 -17.96 -16.52 18.37
C ASP A 151 -18.60 -15.76 17.19
N ARG A 152 -19.01 -14.49 17.40
CA ARG A 152 -19.50 -13.62 16.33
C ARG A 152 -18.38 -13.15 15.39
N ILE A 153 -17.19 -12.86 15.92
CA ILE A 153 -16.01 -12.53 15.12
C ILE A 153 -15.54 -13.75 14.32
N ASP A 154 -15.55 -14.95 14.93
CA ASP A 154 -15.21 -16.21 14.26
C ASP A 154 -16.11 -16.42 13.02
N GLN A 155 -17.42 -16.19 13.13
CA GLN A 155 -18.35 -16.27 12.00
C GLN A 155 -18.01 -15.30 10.85
N ILE A 156 -17.56 -14.08 11.18
CA ILE A 156 -17.15 -13.08 10.18
C ILE A 156 -15.84 -13.51 9.51
N ALA A 157 -14.91 -14.04 10.29
CA ALA A 157 -13.61 -14.52 9.82
C ALA A 157 -13.75 -15.74 8.90
N ASP A 158 -14.58 -16.73 9.28
CA ASP A 158 -14.87 -17.93 8.48
C ASP A 158 -15.48 -17.57 7.11
N ALA A 159 -16.28 -16.50 7.06
CA ALA A 159 -16.85 -15.99 5.82
C ALA A 159 -15.84 -15.24 4.94
N THR A 160 -14.63 -14.96 5.44
CA THR A 160 -13.63 -14.10 4.77
C THR A 160 -12.20 -14.67 4.84
N PRO A 161 -11.92 -15.82 4.19
CA PRO A 161 -10.65 -16.55 4.33
C PRO A 161 -9.39 -15.78 3.86
N GLY A 162 -9.55 -14.71 3.08
CA GLY A 162 -8.44 -13.86 2.62
C GLY A 162 -7.96 -12.83 3.65
N VAL A 163 -8.59 -12.76 4.82
CA VAL A 163 -8.27 -11.80 5.88
C VAL A 163 -8.02 -12.55 7.19
N ALA A 164 -6.88 -12.28 7.81
CA ALA A 164 -6.60 -12.75 9.16
C ALA A 164 -7.22 -11.80 10.19
N PHE A 165 -7.85 -12.39 11.20
CA PHE A 165 -8.45 -11.71 12.34
C PHE A 165 -7.64 -12.04 13.59
N VAL A 166 -7.11 -11.03 14.27
CA VAL A 166 -6.32 -11.21 15.48
C VAL A 166 -6.84 -10.29 16.57
N SER A 167 -7.48 -10.88 17.57
CA SER A 167 -8.03 -10.16 18.72
C SER A 167 -6.95 -9.88 19.78
N PHE A 168 -6.88 -8.64 20.24
CA PHE A 168 -5.99 -8.16 21.30
C PHE A 168 -6.80 -7.44 22.37
N ALA A 169 -7.12 -8.09 23.50
CA ALA A 169 -7.91 -7.47 24.56
C ALA A 169 -9.19 -6.79 24.03
N ASP A 170 -9.21 -5.46 23.90
CA ASP A 170 -10.29 -4.62 23.38
C ASP A 170 -10.16 -4.16 21.92
N SER A 171 -9.08 -4.54 21.25
CA SER A 171 -8.84 -4.24 19.85
C SER A 171 -8.87 -5.50 18.97
N LEU A 172 -9.15 -5.34 17.69
CA LEU A 172 -9.15 -6.38 16.67
C LEU A 172 -8.32 -5.90 15.48
N LEU A 173 -7.26 -6.65 15.15
CA LEU A 173 -6.47 -6.42 13.96
C LEU A 173 -6.97 -7.29 12.81
N LEU A 174 -7.20 -6.66 11.67
CA LEU A 174 -7.43 -7.31 10.40
C LEU A 174 -6.19 -7.17 9.53
N LYS A 175 -5.76 -8.27 8.89
CA LYS A 175 -4.64 -8.27 7.94
C LYS A 175 -5.06 -8.95 6.64
N ALA A 176 -4.83 -8.29 5.51
CA ALA A 176 -4.96 -8.87 4.18
C ALA A 176 -3.61 -8.81 3.45
N ASN A 177 -3.22 -9.91 2.79
CA ASN A 177 -2.08 -9.91 1.88
C ASN A 177 -2.54 -9.58 0.46
N TRP A 178 -1.67 -8.95 -0.32
CA TRP A 178 -1.91 -8.69 -1.74
C TRP A 178 -0.61 -8.76 -2.53
N PHE A 179 -0.75 -8.92 -3.83
CA PHE A 179 0.33 -9.18 -4.78
C PHE A 179 0.18 -8.32 -6.02
N VAL A 180 1.29 -8.12 -6.75
CA VAL A 180 1.31 -7.38 -8.03
C VAL A 180 1.59 -8.32 -9.19
N GLY A 181 2.68 -9.08 -9.09
CA GLY A 181 3.18 -9.89 -10.19
C GLY A 181 3.84 -9.06 -11.29
N GLN A 182 4.45 -9.75 -12.24
CA GLN A 182 5.08 -9.20 -13.44
C GLN A 182 4.55 -9.91 -14.68
N TYR A 183 4.81 -9.33 -15.87
CA TYR A 183 4.22 -9.81 -17.12
C TYR A 183 4.45 -11.31 -17.41
N ASP A 184 5.62 -11.82 -17.03
CA ASP A 184 6.07 -13.20 -17.24
C ASP A 184 5.88 -14.10 -16.00
N SER A 185 5.23 -13.61 -14.94
CA SER A 185 4.94 -14.41 -13.74
C SER A 185 3.52 -14.96 -13.70
N GLU A 186 3.33 -16.06 -12.96
CA GLU A 186 2.00 -16.61 -12.64
C GLU A 186 1.25 -15.79 -11.57
N VAL A 187 1.95 -14.90 -10.87
CA VAL A 187 1.37 -14.02 -9.85
C VAL A 187 0.60 -12.90 -10.55
N SER A 188 -0.63 -12.67 -10.10
CA SER A 188 -1.49 -11.60 -10.61
C SER A 188 -1.75 -10.53 -9.56
N TYR A 189 -2.09 -9.34 -10.05
CA TYR A 189 -2.47 -8.23 -9.20
C TYR A 189 -3.77 -8.56 -8.44
N SER A 190 -3.72 -8.53 -7.10
CA SER A 190 -4.80 -8.99 -6.22
C SER A 190 -5.22 -7.96 -5.17
N TYR A 191 -4.78 -6.71 -5.30
CA TYR A 191 -5.08 -5.66 -4.33
C TYR A 191 -6.57 -5.28 -4.34
N GLU A 192 -7.26 -5.64 -3.25
CA GLU A 192 -8.67 -5.32 -2.98
C GLU A 192 -8.85 -4.77 -1.55
N PRO A 193 -8.36 -3.55 -1.27
CA PRO A 193 -8.43 -2.91 0.06
C PRO A 193 -9.86 -2.68 0.54
N GLU A 194 -10.83 -2.61 -0.39
CA GLU A 194 -12.25 -2.41 -0.08
C GLU A 194 -12.82 -3.50 0.85
N THR A 195 -12.20 -4.69 0.87
CA THR A 195 -12.60 -5.77 1.78
C THR A 195 -12.50 -5.34 3.25
N LEU A 196 -11.45 -4.60 3.64
CA LEU A 196 -11.32 -4.12 5.02
C LEU A 196 -12.44 -3.13 5.39
N ILE A 197 -12.85 -2.28 4.43
CA ILE A 197 -13.95 -1.34 4.62
C ILE A 197 -15.29 -2.06 4.74
N ARG A 198 -15.53 -3.12 3.96
CA ARG A 198 -16.76 -3.93 4.03
C ARG A 198 -16.86 -4.75 5.31
N LEU A 199 -15.73 -5.14 5.89
CA LEU A 199 -15.68 -5.88 7.15
C LEU A 199 -15.99 -5.00 8.36
N PHE A 200 -15.56 -3.73 8.33
CA PHE A 200 -15.73 -2.83 9.48
C PHE A 200 -17.18 -2.73 10.00
N PRO A 201 -18.22 -2.48 9.16
CA PRO A 201 -19.60 -2.44 9.64
C PRO A 201 -20.07 -3.73 10.29
N GLN A 202 -19.60 -4.89 9.82
CA GLN A 202 -19.96 -6.20 10.38
C GLN A 202 -19.37 -6.37 11.78
N VAL A 203 -18.08 -6.03 11.94
CA VAL A 203 -17.40 -6.01 13.25
C VAL A 203 -18.06 -4.99 14.17
N ALA A 204 -18.32 -3.78 13.69
CA ALA A 204 -18.96 -2.73 14.48
C ALA A 204 -20.34 -3.15 14.99
N SER A 205 -21.14 -3.83 14.15
CA SER A 205 -22.43 -4.37 14.58
C SER A 205 -22.26 -5.44 15.65
N ALA A 206 -21.27 -6.33 15.53
CA ALA A 206 -20.99 -7.36 16.54
C ALA A 206 -20.67 -6.74 17.91
N TYR A 207 -19.77 -5.75 17.96
CA TYR A 207 -19.45 -5.03 19.21
C TYR A 207 -20.67 -4.30 19.79
N ARG A 208 -21.46 -3.64 18.94
CA ARG A 208 -22.67 -2.92 19.36
C ARG A 208 -23.74 -3.85 19.89
N GLU A 209 -24.04 -4.94 19.20
CA GLU A 209 -25.11 -5.88 19.58
C GLU A 209 -24.76 -6.67 20.84
N VAL A 210 -23.52 -7.13 20.96
CA VAL A 210 -23.10 -8.01 22.07
C VAL A 210 -22.67 -7.20 23.30
N LEU A 211 -21.87 -6.15 23.11
CA LEU A 211 -21.30 -5.37 24.21
C LEU A 211 -22.01 -4.04 24.44
N GLY A 212 -22.81 -3.55 23.49
CA GLY A 212 -23.36 -2.20 23.56
C GLY A 212 -22.31 -1.12 23.30
N MET A 213 -21.23 -1.47 22.58
CA MET A 213 -20.05 -0.61 22.41
C MET A 213 -19.89 -0.18 20.95
N SER A 214 -19.49 1.08 20.77
CA SER A 214 -19.04 1.58 19.47
C SER A 214 -17.56 1.25 19.27
N VAL A 215 -17.15 1.12 18.01
CA VAL A 215 -15.76 0.92 17.61
C VAL A 215 -15.38 1.95 16.54
N TYR A 216 -14.09 2.14 16.35
CA TYR A 216 -13.52 2.87 15.21
C TYR A 216 -12.34 2.09 14.66
N ALA A 217 -11.84 2.45 13.48
CA ALA A 217 -10.71 1.78 12.85
C ALA A 217 -9.67 2.76 12.31
N THR A 218 -8.40 2.41 12.49
CA THR A 218 -7.28 2.98 11.73
C THR A 218 -6.87 1.99 10.64
N ILE A 219 -6.58 2.47 9.43
CA ILE A 219 -6.31 1.61 8.27
C ILE A 219 -5.08 2.10 7.51
N ALA A 220 -4.16 1.20 7.18
CA ALA A 220 -2.94 1.49 6.42
C ALA A 220 -2.56 0.33 5.50
N GLN A 221 -1.68 0.59 4.53
CA GLN A 221 -1.14 -0.42 3.62
C GLN A 221 0.32 -0.16 3.30
N GLY A 222 1.04 -1.18 2.86
CA GLY A 222 2.38 -1.02 2.32
C GLY A 222 3.18 -2.31 2.28
N VAL A 223 4.50 -2.14 2.23
CA VAL A 223 5.47 -3.23 2.11
C VAL A 223 5.44 -4.13 3.33
N ASN A 224 5.52 -5.44 3.08
CA ASN A 224 5.79 -6.45 4.09
C ASN A 224 7.18 -7.05 3.84
N GLU A 225 8.09 -6.96 4.81
CA GLU A 225 9.45 -7.49 4.70
C GLU A 225 9.51 -9.02 4.86
N TYR A 226 8.44 -9.65 5.37
CA TYR A 226 8.35 -11.10 5.39
C TYR A 226 8.06 -11.65 3.99
N ALA A 227 8.96 -12.49 3.47
CA ALA A 227 8.79 -13.17 2.18
C ALA A 227 7.82 -14.37 2.22
N ASP A 228 7.06 -14.55 3.31
CA ASP A 228 6.09 -15.65 3.47
C ASP A 228 4.72 -15.20 2.94
N TYR A 229 4.12 -16.04 2.09
CA TYR A 229 2.82 -15.80 1.47
C TYR A 229 1.64 -16.05 2.42
N SER A 230 1.87 -16.76 3.53
CA SER A 230 0.84 -17.06 4.51
C SER A 230 0.39 -15.80 5.27
N LEU A 231 -0.91 -15.75 5.62
CA LEU A 231 -1.45 -14.64 6.40
C LEU A 231 -0.87 -14.62 7.82
N LEU A 232 -0.70 -15.80 8.42
CA LEU A 232 -0.22 -16.03 9.78
C LEU A 232 0.69 -17.26 9.81
N HIS A 233 1.72 -17.23 10.65
CA HIS A 233 2.48 -18.41 11.02
C HIS A 233 2.08 -18.86 12.43
N ARG A 234 1.88 -20.17 12.59
CA ARG A 234 1.66 -20.79 13.90
C ARG A 234 2.74 -21.83 14.15
N SER A 235 3.45 -21.70 15.26
CA SER A 235 4.41 -22.71 15.72
C SER A 235 3.73 -24.07 15.92
N THR A 236 4.50 -25.16 15.87
CA THR A 236 3.98 -26.53 16.02
C THR A 236 3.22 -26.75 17.35
N SER A 237 3.68 -26.15 18.45
CA SER A 237 3.00 -26.21 19.75
C SER A 237 1.76 -25.32 19.82
N GLY A 238 1.61 -24.40 18.85
CA GLY A 238 0.57 -23.40 18.82
C GLY A 238 0.78 -22.22 19.78
N ALA A 239 1.89 -22.18 20.52
CA ALA A 239 2.15 -21.15 21.53
C ALA A 239 2.57 -19.80 20.92
N HIS A 240 3.26 -19.83 19.77
CA HIS A 240 3.62 -18.65 19.00
C HIS A 240 2.73 -18.53 17.75
N ILE A 241 2.09 -17.38 17.61
CA ILE A 241 1.38 -16.93 16.42
C ILE A 241 2.08 -15.66 15.94
N SER A 242 2.67 -15.72 14.76
CA SER A 242 3.29 -14.59 14.08
C SER A 242 2.35 -14.09 13.00
N LEU A 243 2.20 -12.76 12.91
CA LEU A 243 1.47 -12.11 11.82
C LEU A 243 2.21 -12.22 10.48
N ASN A 244 3.42 -12.81 10.44
CA ASN A 244 4.31 -12.79 9.29
C ASN A 244 4.35 -11.40 8.67
N SER A 245 4.53 -10.42 9.55
CA SER A 245 4.60 -9.03 9.16
C SER A 245 5.67 -8.32 9.94
N LEU A 246 6.58 -7.72 9.18
CA LEU A 246 7.54 -6.75 9.65
C LEU A 246 7.48 -5.64 8.61
N GLY A 247 7.00 -4.48 9.00
CA GLY A 247 6.82 -3.40 8.06
C GLY A 247 6.23 -2.16 8.71
N LEU A 248 6.39 -1.04 8.01
CA LEU A 248 5.84 0.25 8.36
C LEU A 248 4.31 0.27 8.57
N PRO A 249 3.49 -0.48 7.80
CA PRO A 249 2.03 -0.33 7.88
C PRO A 249 1.47 -0.55 9.28
N PHE A 250 1.98 -1.52 10.03
CA PHE A 250 1.50 -1.79 11.39
C PHE A 250 1.85 -0.65 12.37
N ALA A 251 3.07 -0.11 12.29
CA ALA A 251 3.49 1.03 13.11
C ALA A 251 2.73 2.32 12.74
N GLN A 252 2.35 2.47 11.47
CA GLN A 252 1.52 3.58 11.00
C GLN A 252 0.11 3.54 11.61
N LEU A 253 -0.50 2.37 11.81
CA LEU A 253 -1.81 2.25 12.49
C LEU A 253 -1.79 2.93 13.86
N LEU A 254 -0.77 2.63 14.67
CA LEU A 254 -0.63 3.18 16.02
C LEU A 254 -0.33 4.68 15.98
N SER A 255 0.47 5.13 15.02
CA SER A 255 0.81 6.54 14.85
C SER A 255 -0.41 7.38 14.43
N ILE A 256 -1.26 6.82 13.56
CA ILE A 256 -2.54 7.43 13.15
C ILE A 256 -3.51 7.44 14.33
N ASP A 257 -3.60 6.35 15.10
CA ASP A 257 -4.47 6.27 16.28
C ASP A 257 -4.12 7.36 17.31
N GLU A 258 -2.84 7.48 17.64
CA GLU A 258 -2.35 8.47 18.58
C GLU A 258 -2.64 9.90 18.09
N ALA A 259 -2.36 10.17 16.80
CA ALA A 259 -2.62 11.47 16.18
C ALA A 259 -4.12 11.81 16.19
N ALA A 260 -4.99 10.87 15.82
CA ALA A 260 -6.44 11.05 15.81
C ALA A 260 -6.98 11.33 17.21
N ARG A 261 -6.54 10.56 18.22
CA ARG A 261 -6.92 10.81 19.62
C ARG A 261 -6.43 12.16 20.12
N GLY A 262 -5.22 12.57 19.71
CA GLY A 262 -4.67 13.91 19.99
C GLY A 262 -5.54 15.02 19.40
N ALA A 263 -5.85 14.92 18.10
CA ALA A 263 -6.66 15.87 17.36
C ALA A 263 -8.10 15.99 17.89
N ILE A 264 -8.69 14.89 18.37
CA ILE A 264 -9.99 14.91 19.04
C ILE A 264 -9.91 15.68 20.37
N ARG A 265 -8.88 15.43 21.18
CA ARG A 265 -8.69 16.12 22.47
C ARG A 265 -8.45 17.62 22.30
N SER A 266 -7.73 18.03 21.25
CA SER A 266 -7.48 19.44 20.95
C SER A 266 -8.65 20.14 20.23
N GLY A 267 -9.67 19.39 19.80
CA GLY A 267 -10.80 19.91 19.03
C GLY A 267 -10.47 20.21 17.56
N SER A 268 -9.35 19.72 17.04
CA SER A 268 -8.94 19.89 15.64
C SER A 268 -9.90 19.19 14.66
N HIS A 269 -10.46 18.05 15.07
CA HIS A 269 -11.61 17.44 14.39
C HIS A 269 -12.46 16.63 15.38
N ARG A 270 -13.72 16.37 15.02
CA ARG A 270 -14.60 15.47 15.79
C ARG A 270 -14.15 14.00 15.69
N PRO A 271 -14.65 13.08 16.53
CA PRO A 271 -14.46 11.65 16.31
C PRO A 271 -15.14 11.17 15.02
N TYR A 272 -14.51 10.22 14.34
CA TYR A 272 -14.98 9.51 13.14
C TYR A 272 -14.85 7.98 13.34
N GLU A 273 -15.49 7.23 12.45
CA GLU A 273 -15.45 5.77 12.45
C GLU A 273 -14.16 5.24 11.83
N LEU A 274 -13.66 5.90 10.78
CA LEU A 274 -12.51 5.47 10.01
C LEU A 274 -11.45 6.57 9.94
N TYR A 275 -10.20 6.17 10.15
CA TYR A 275 -8.99 6.96 9.97
C TYR A 275 -8.05 6.21 9.02
N ALA A 276 -8.09 6.56 7.74
CA ALA A 276 -7.35 5.84 6.71
C ALA A 276 -6.09 6.62 6.32
N ASP A 277 -4.94 5.95 6.26
CA ASP A 277 -3.73 6.49 5.65
C ASP A 277 -4.01 6.98 4.22
N GLU A 278 -3.32 8.05 3.81
CA GLU A 278 -3.48 8.67 2.50
C GLU A 278 -3.31 7.70 1.34
N LEU A 279 -2.25 6.89 1.33
CA LEU A 279 -1.99 5.96 0.24
C LEU A 279 -3.06 4.88 0.19
N PHE A 280 -3.51 4.38 1.35
CA PHE A 280 -4.66 3.49 1.41
C PHE A 280 -5.92 4.16 0.85
N PHE A 281 -6.24 5.37 1.30
CA PHE A 281 -7.47 6.06 0.93
C PHE A 281 -7.54 6.36 -0.57
N TYR A 282 -6.48 6.89 -1.18
CA TYR A 282 -6.47 7.20 -2.61
C TYR A 282 -6.53 5.97 -3.51
N SER A 283 -6.05 4.84 -3.01
CA SER A 283 -6.08 3.55 -3.70
C SER A 283 -7.45 2.90 -3.78
N LEU A 284 -8.44 3.39 -3.03
CA LEU A 284 -9.82 2.90 -3.12
C LEU A 284 -10.42 3.24 -4.49
N ARG A 285 -11.23 2.32 -5.02
CA ARG A 285 -11.97 2.49 -6.29
C ARG A 285 -13.17 3.40 -6.13
N PHE A 286 -12.93 4.68 -5.85
CA PHE A 286 -13.98 5.68 -5.81
C PHE A 286 -14.56 5.97 -7.20
N LYS A 287 -15.85 6.25 -7.24
CA LYS A 287 -16.53 6.84 -8.40
C LYS A 287 -15.84 8.15 -8.79
N TYR A 288 -15.74 8.42 -10.09
CA TYR A 288 -15.13 9.65 -10.61
C TYR A 288 -15.71 10.94 -10.01
N SER A 289 -17.00 10.95 -9.69
CA SER A 289 -17.69 12.12 -9.11
C SER A 289 -17.39 12.36 -7.63
N PHE A 290 -16.72 11.44 -6.94
CA PHE A 290 -16.43 11.58 -5.52
C PHE A 290 -15.20 12.46 -5.30
N ASP A 291 -15.39 13.61 -4.67
CA ASP A 291 -14.30 14.51 -4.31
C ASP A 291 -13.53 13.99 -3.08
N LYS A 292 -12.41 13.32 -3.37
CA LYS A 292 -11.47 12.79 -2.36
C LYS A 292 -10.81 13.92 -1.55
N HIS A 293 -10.54 15.07 -2.17
CA HIS A 293 -9.79 16.16 -1.56
C HIS A 293 -10.63 16.97 -0.57
N ALA A 294 -11.95 16.96 -0.74
CA ALA A 294 -12.89 17.59 0.20
C ALA A 294 -13.06 16.81 1.52
N GLN A 295 -12.53 15.58 1.62
CA GLN A 295 -12.67 14.78 2.84
C GLN A 295 -11.81 15.36 3.98
N PRO A 296 -12.34 15.38 5.23
CA PRO A 296 -11.57 15.80 6.39
C PRO A 296 -10.30 14.98 6.53
N SER A 297 -9.20 15.64 6.89
CA SER A 297 -7.92 14.99 7.05
C SER A 297 -7.04 15.74 8.04
N ALA A 298 -6.03 15.04 8.55
CA ALA A 298 -5.03 15.58 9.45
C ALA A 298 -3.70 14.85 9.25
N SER A 299 -2.65 15.39 9.84
CA SER A 299 -1.29 14.86 9.70
C SER A 299 -0.92 13.95 10.87
N TYR A 300 -0.02 13.01 10.62
CA TYR A 300 0.60 12.15 11.63
C TYR A 300 2.09 12.01 11.37
N SER A 301 2.86 11.62 12.40
CA SER A 301 4.28 11.31 12.24
C SER A 301 4.43 9.92 11.63
N VAL A 302 4.96 9.81 10.42
CA VAL A 302 5.20 8.51 9.79
C VAL A 302 6.46 7.90 10.41
N PRO A 303 6.41 6.66 10.93
CA PRO A 303 7.59 5.99 11.42
C PRO A 303 8.67 5.94 10.33
N MET A 304 9.92 6.26 10.69
CA MET A 304 11.08 6.23 9.80
C MET A 304 11.02 7.19 8.58
N SER A 305 10.09 8.15 8.55
CA SER A 305 10.12 9.26 7.58
C SER A 305 10.35 10.60 8.29
N SER A 306 11.03 11.50 7.60
CA SER A 306 11.18 12.91 8.05
C SER A 306 9.98 13.77 7.64
N LEU A 307 9.13 13.27 6.73
CA LEU A 307 7.95 13.98 6.25
C LEU A 307 6.70 13.51 7.02
N PRO A 308 5.80 14.43 7.37
CA PRO A 308 4.53 14.06 7.96
C PRO A 308 3.69 13.31 6.93
N GLY A 309 2.99 12.28 7.40
CA GLY A 309 1.98 11.57 6.64
C GLY A 309 0.62 12.23 6.84
N LYS A 310 -0.35 11.80 6.06
CA LYS A 310 -1.73 12.29 6.13
C LYS A 310 -2.67 11.12 6.33
N TYR A 311 -3.70 11.31 7.15
CA TYR A 311 -4.83 10.40 7.27
C TYR A 311 -6.14 11.13 6.98
N TYR A 312 -7.11 10.41 6.43
CA TYR A 312 -8.45 10.89 6.12
C TYR A 312 -9.46 10.35 7.13
N CYS A 313 -10.35 11.22 7.60
CA CYS A 313 -11.38 10.92 8.59
C CYS A 313 -12.74 10.79 7.92
N THR A 314 -13.39 9.64 8.03
CA THR A 314 -14.67 9.39 7.35
C THR A 314 -15.52 8.30 8.03
N SER A 315 -16.62 7.89 7.40
CA SER A 315 -17.44 6.74 7.80
C SER A 315 -17.37 5.63 6.77
N ALA A 316 -17.64 4.39 7.21
CA ALA A 316 -17.68 3.27 6.28
C ALA A 316 -18.77 3.46 5.21
N ASP A 317 -19.94 3.97 5.59
CA ASP A 317 -21.03 4.26 4.66
C ASP A 317 -20.63 5.29 3.59
N THR A 318 -19.88 6.34 3.98
CA THR A 318 -19.41 7.35 3.03
C THR A 318 -18.49 6.72 1.98
N ILE A 319 -17.57 5.86 2.40
CA ILE A 319 -16.70 5.15 1.45
C ILE A 319 -17.53 4.21 0.57
N LEU A 320 -18.27 3.28 1.18
CA LEU A 320 -18.95 2.19 0.47
C LEU A 320 -19.99 2.69 -0.54
N SER A 321 -20.73 3.77 -0.22
CA SER A 321 -21.70 4.37 -1.15
C SER A 321 -21.04 5.07 -2.35
N ASN A 322 -19.74 5.36 -2.28
CA ASN A 322 -18.96 6.04 -3.31
C ASN A 322 -17.96 5.14 -4.03
N LEU A 323 -17.96 3.83 -3.80
CA LEU A 323 -17.15 2.88 -4.57
C LEU A 323 -17.78 2.57 -5.93
N ASP A 324 -16.95 2.37 -6.95
CA ASP A 324 -17.32 1.81 -8.24
C ASP A 324 -17.08 0.29 -8.22
N PHE A 325 -18.17 -0.47 -8.33
CA PHE A 325 -18.15 -1.94 -8.30
C PHE A 325 -18.05 -2.54 -9.70
N ASN A 326 -18.08 -1.73 -10.76
CA ASN A 326 -17.96 -2.23 -12.12
C ASN A 326 -16.47 -2.36 -12.49
N PRO A 327 -15.95 -3.58 -12.70
CA PRO A 327 -14.60 -3.72 -13.21
C PRO A 327 -14.53 -3.11 -14.62
N ILE A 328 -13.52 -2.26 -14.85
CA ILE A 328 -13.15 -1.89 -16.21
C ILE A 328 -12.72 -3.20 -16.91
N PRO A 329 -13.34 -3.58 -18.04
CA PRO A 329 -13.00 -4.84 -18.70
C PRO A 329 -11.51 -4.86 -19.02
N ALA A 330 -10.81 -5.88 -18.51
CA ALA A 330 -9.41 -6.10 -18.78
C ALA A 330 -9.19 -6.06 -20.31
N ARG A 331 -8.34 -5.15 -20.79
CA ARG A 331 -7.88 -5.20 -22.17
C ARG A 331 -7.29 -6.59 -22.40
N LYS A 332 -7.89 -7.35 -23.34
CA LYS A 332 -7.35 -8.64 -23.77
C LYS A 332 -5.84 -8.48 -24.00
N LYS A 333 -5.03 -9.35 -23.37
CA LYS A 333 -3.60 -9.46 -23.66
C LYS A 333 -3.45 -9.46 -25.19
N ARG A 334 -2.89 -8.39 -25.76
CA ARG A 334 -2.42 -8.44 -27.15
C ARG A 334 -1.27 -9.44 -27.13
N LYS A 335 -1.49 -10.57 -27.81
CA LYS A 335 -0.47 -11.59 -28.04
C LYS A 335 0.68 -11.02 -28.82
#